data_AF-A0A2V8B943-F1
#
_entry.id   AF-A0A2V8B943-F1
#
_cell.length_a   1.000
_cell.length_b   1.000
_cell.length_c   1.000
_cell.angle_alpha   90.00
_cell.angle_beta   90.00
_cell.angle_gamma   90.00
#
_symmetry.space_group_name_H-M   'P 1'
#
loop_
_entity.id
_entity.type
_entity.pdbx_description
1 polymer ?
#
loop_
_entity_poly.entity_id
_entity_poly.type
_entity_poly.pdbx_seq_one_letter_code
_entity_poly.pdbx_strand_id
1 'polypeptide(L)'
;MPSEAMRRGDFSELLNPSNAYFGRARTIIDPLTERPFPNNVIPLDRISPNGQALLNVYPLPTPGFLQGTLNWIGTQPRYSDLRKDTIKVDYVPTPSQRLSARYGYTPWTFNDPFVALYRVQWAWSRPNKIGAVSLNSILSSTLLNEFTFAANSDGTGTIDLAADCGARCDRATYGLTYPYLFPGTKLADKKIPTIRITGLTTLDAGAYPGAWAGFVYTWSDNLTKVIGNHTVKTGFIIERSGQDDNIQFTTASQGTTNNQNGEVRFLDAGHPQSTGLAMANALLGTFNDYTELGAKPLTPWVATAFDTFVQDSWKAGSKITIEAGVRYSLWPQWFSRNGNLSMFDPAFYDSNNARRVDPAAGFVLPGGDPYNGIVLPGSPGSGGDFDRLRHGQPGGLARTHKDMFQPRLGLAYAITP
;
A
#
# COMPACT_ATOMS: atom_id res chain seq x y z
N MET A 1 6.48 27.47 -1.17
CA MET A 1 6.94 27.42 -2.57
C MET A 1 8.08 28.39 -2.77
N PRO A 2 9.13 28.03 -3.56
CA PRO A 2 10.22 28.94 -3.86
C PRO A 2 9.74 30.09 -4.75
N SER A 3 10.22 31.30 -4.49
CA SER A 3 9.99 32.45 -5.37
C SER A 3 10.68 32.25 -6.73
N GLU A 4 10.31 33.07 -7.70
CA GLU A 4 10.95 33.06 -9.02
C GLU A 4 12.44 33.47 -8.95
N ALA A 5 12.81 34.33 -7.99
CA ALA A 5 14.20 34.72 -7.74
C ALA A 5 15.00 33.54 -7.16
N MET A 6 14.44 32.85 -6.16
CA MET A 6 15.07 31.68 -5.54
C MET A 6 15.36 30.58 -6.56
N ARG A 7 14.45 30.32 -7.52
CA ARG A 7 14.67 29.33 -8.60
C ARG A 7 15.87 29.65 -9.50
N ARG A 8 16.26 30.91 -9.56
CA ARG A 8 17.37 31.43 -10.36
C ARG A 8 18.63 31.67 -9.55
N GLY A 9 18.67 31.20 -8.29
CA GLY A 9 19.83 31.31 -7.42
C GLY A 9 19.91 32.61 -6.64
N ASP A 10 18.91 33.48 -6.71
CA ASP A 10 18.86 34.72 -5.93
C ASP A 10 18.04 34.52 -4.65
N PHE A 11 18.75 34.48 -3.51
CA PHE A 11 18.17 34.37 -2.18
C PHE A 11 18.29 35.69 -1.38
N SER A 12 18.49 36.82 -2.06
CA SER A 12 18.64 38.14 -1.42
C SER A 12 17.41 38.52 -0.58
N GLU A 13 16.21 38.06 -0.96
CA GLU A 13 14.98 38.27 -0.17
C GLU A 13 15.06 37.66 1.24
N LEU A 14 15.90 36.64 1.44
CA LEU A 14 16.12 36.02 2.74
C LEU A 14 17.03 36.83 3.66
N LEU A 15 17.72 37.85 3.16
CA LEU A 15 18.52 38.75 3.99
C LEU A 15 17.64 39.73 4.79
N ASN A 16 16.38 39.93 4.39
CA ASN A 16 15.43 40.71 5.17
C ASN A 16 15.08 39.96 6.47
N PRO A 17 15.35 40.52 7.67
CA PRO A 17 15.00 39.90 8.94
C PRO A 17 13.51 39.60 9.11
N SER A 18 12.64 40.33 8.41
CA SER A 18 11.19 40.19 8.46
C SER A 18 10.63 39.34 7.30
N ASN A 19 11.46 38.56 6.59
CA ASN A 19 10.94 37.71 5.51
C ASN A 19 9.90 36.71 6.04
N ALA A 20 8.85 36.48 5.25
CA ALA A 20 7.70 35.66 5.63
C ALA A 20 8.02 34.16 5.75
N TYR A 21 9.19 33.70 5.27
CA TYR A 21 9.55 32.29 5.24
C TYR A 21 10.17 31.82 6.57
N PHE A 22 11.08 32.61 7.13
CA PHE A 22 11.87 32.24 8.32
C PHE A 22 11.66 33.16 9.51
N GLY A 23 11.12 34.38 9.33
CA GLY A 23 11.04 35.38 10.39
C GLY A 23 12.40 35.81 10.94
N ARG A 24 13.46 35.60 10.16
CA ARG A 24 14.85 36.00 10.46
C ARG A 24 15.67 36.00 9.18
N ALA A 25 16.74 36.79 9.16
CA ALA A 25 17.68 36.76 8.05
C ALA A 25 18.35 35.38 7.93
N ARG A 26 18.50 34.89 6.70
CA ARG A 26 19.25 33.65 6.39
C ARG A 26 20.31 33.98 5.36
N THR A 27 21.56 33.66 5.68
CA THR A 27 22.71 33.79 4.78
C THR A 27 23.04 32.42 4.22
N ILE A 28 23.35 32.34 2.92
CA ILE A 28 23.84 31.12 2.27
C ILE A 28 25.36 31.18 2.14
N ILE A 29 26.03 30.09 2.51
CA ILE A 29 27.49 29.97 2.47
C ILE A 29 27.93 29.27 1.19
N ASP A 30 28.99 29.77 0.55
CA ASP A 30 29.64 29.09 -0.56
C ASP A 30 30.55 27.98 -0.01
N PRO A 31 30.24 26.71 -0.29
CA PRO A 31 31.02 25.59 0.25
C PRO A 31 32.45 25.52 -0.28
N LEU A 32 32.82 26.26 -1.34
CA LEU A 32 34.20 26.29 -1.84
C LEU A 32 35.08 27.30 -1.12
N THR A 33 34.50 28.38 -0.63
CA THR A 33 35.25 29.48 0.00
C THR A 33 34.97 29.61 1.50
N GLU A 34 33.96 28.87 2.00
CA GLU A 34 33.45 28.92 3.37
C GLU A 34 32.98 30.33 3.78
N ARG A 35 32.68 31.19 2.81
CA ARG A 35 32.19 32.56 3.00
C ARG A 35 30.78 32.72 2.45
N PRO A 36 29.99 33.70 2.93
CA PRO A 36 28.70 34.02 2.33
C PRO A 36 28.80 34.27 0.82
N PHE A 37 27.85 33.75 0.04
CA PHE A 37 27.68 34.21 -1.34
C PHE A 37 27.38 35.72 -1.33
N PRO A 38 28.05 36.53 -2.17
CA PRO A 38 27.75 37.94 -2.28
C PRO A 38 26.26 38.18 -2.53
N ASN A 39 25.63 39.00 -1.69
CA ASN A 39 24.19 39.31 -1.71
C ASN A 39 23.26 38.08 -1.70
N ASN A 40 23.70 36.92 -1.17
CA ASN A 40 22.95 35.67 -1.22
C ASN A 40 22.61 35.19 -2.65
N VAL A 41 23.46 35.51 -3.64
CA VAL A 41 23.25 35.12 -5.04
C VAL A 41 24.27 34.04 -5.45
N ILE A 42 23.76 32.89 -5.90
CA ILE A 42 24.58 31.83 -6.49
C ILE A 42 24.94 32.23 -7.94
N PRO A 43 26.23 32.22 -8.32
CA PRO A 43 26.65 32.45 -9.71
C PRO A 43 26.00 31.48 -10.69
N LEU A 44 25.59 31.96 -11.87
CA LEU A 44 24.83 31.18 -12.85
C LEU A 44 25.58 29.93 -13.34
N ASP A 45 26.89 30.00 -13.46
CA ASP A 45 27.77 28.90 -13.85
C ASP A 45 27.88 27.80 -12.78
N ARG A 46 27.46 28.09 -11.55
CA ARG A 46 27.42 27.15 -10.42
C ARG A 46 26.04 26.48 -10.25
N ILE A 47 25.03 26.92 -10.99
CA ILE A 47 23.68 26.35 -10.92
C ILE A 47 23.65 25.01 -11.66
N SER A 48 23.36 23.95 -10.93
CA SER A 48 23.06 22.62 -11.45
C SER A 48 21.78 22.66 -12.29
N PRO A 49 21.83 22.23 -13.57
CA PRO A 49 20.63 22.14 -14.41
C PRO A 49 19.54 21.26 -13.79
N ASN A 50 19.91 20.11 -13.21
CA ASN A 50 18.96 19.23 -12.53
C ASN A 50 18.45 19.86 -11.21
N GLY A 51 19.30 20.57 -10.48
CA GLY A 51 18.91 21.30 -9.27
C GLY A 51 17.83 22.34 -9.53
N GLN A 52 18.04 23.16 -10.56
CA GLN A 52 17.07 24.14 -11.01
C GLN A 52 15.80 23.49 -11.56
N ALA A 53 15.93 22.41 -12.34
CA ALA A 53 14.80 21.63 -12.84
C ALA A 53 13.91 21.10 -11.70
N LEU A 54 14.49 20.59 -10.61
CA LEU A 54 13.74 20.13 -9.43
C LEU A 54 12.94 21.27 -8.78
N LEU A 55 13.52 22.47 -8.67
CA LEU A 55 12.80 23.65 -8.17
C LEU A 55 11.69 24.10 -9.13
N ASN A 56 11.89 23.95 -10.44
CA ASN A 56 10.89 24.27 -11.45
C ASN A 56 9.67 23.33 -11.42
N VAL A 57 9.81 22.14 -10.83
CA VAL A 57 8.65 21.27 -10.54
C VAL A 57 7.71 21.96 -9.55
N TYR A 58 8.17 22.80 -8.62
CA TYR A 58 7.24 23.49 -7.72
C TYR A 58 6.39 24.53 -8.49
N PRO A 59 5.13 24.77 -8.11
CA PRO A 59 4.38 25.92 -8.61
C PRO A 59 4.95 27.21 -8.03
N LEU A 60 4.75 28.33 -8.74
CA LEU A 60 5.05 29.63 -8.17
C LEU A 60 4.07 29.95 -7.03
N PRO A 61 4.49 30.75 -6.03
CA PRO A 61 3.59 31.24 -4.99
C PRO A 61 2.36 31.92 -5.60
N THR A 62 1.20 31.79 -4.95
CA THR A 62 -0.02 32.47 -5.36
C THR A 62 0.08 33.94 -4.95
N PRO A 63 0.01 34.92 -5.88
CA PRO A 63 0.13 36.33 -5.54
C PRO A 63 -0.87 36.77 -4.45
N GLY A 64 -0.37 37.41 -3.40
CA GLY A 64 -1.18 37.91 -2.28
C GLY A 64 -1.68 36.84 -1.30
N PHE A 65 -1.36 35.56 -1.50
CA PHE A 65 -1.75 34.49 -0.57
C PHE A 65 -0.62 34.16 0.39
N LEU A 66 -0.89 34.27 1.69
CA LEU A 66 0.00 33.83 2.75
C LEU A 66 -0.82 33.35 3.95
N GLN A 67 -0.60 32.10 4.37
CA GLN A 67 -1.20 31.53 5.57
C GLN A 67 -0.10 30.87 6.41
N GLY A 68 0.39 31.60 7.42
CA GLY A 68 1.64 31.23 8.09
C GLY A 68 2.80 31.27 7.10
N THR A 69 3.52 30.16 6.94
CA THR A 69 4.61 30.01 5.95
C THR A 69 4.13 29.44 4.61
N LEU A 70 2.84 29.12 4.46
CA LEU A 70 2.27 28.62 3.22
C LEU A 70 1.95 29.79 2.28
N ASN A 71 2.44 29.72 1.04
CA ASN A 71 2.31 30.79 0.04
C ASN A 71 1.74 30.29 -1.30
N TRP A 72 1.06 29.14 -1.31
CA TRP A 72 0.41 28.60 -2.50
C TRP A 72 -0.96 28.01 -2.16
N ILE A 73 -1.92 28.24 -3.04
CA ILE A 73 -3.26 27.65 -3.01
C ILE A 73 -3.65 27.25 -4.43
N GLY A 74 -4.35 26.13 -4.57
CA GLY A 74 -4.81 25.63 -5.85
C GLY A 74 -6.10 24.83 -5.74
N THR A 75 -6.80 24.70 -6.86
CA THR A 75 -8.02 23.90 -7.02
C THR A 75 -7.82 22.95 -8.21
N GLN A 76 -8.43 21.77 -8.14
CA GLN A 76 -8.47 20.82 -9.25
C GLN A 76 -9.87 20.20 -9.35
N PRO A 77 -10.34 19.90 -10.57
CA PRO A 77 -11.62 19.24 -10.75
C PRO A 77 -11.55 17.80 -10.24
N ARG A 78 -12.62 17.37 -9.57
CA ARG A 78 -12.80 15.98 -9.16
C ARG A 78 -14.02 15.40 -9.86
N TYR A 79 -13.85 14.26 -10.52
CA TYR A 79 -14.94 13.48 -11.10
C TYR A 79 -15.05 12.13 -10.38
N SER A 80 -16.27 11.59 -10.37
CA SER A 80 -16.56 10.28 -9.83
C SER A 80 -17.80 9.74 -10.55
N ASP A 81 -17.64 8.62 -11.24
CA ASP A 81 -18.71 7.89 -11.91
C ASP A 81 -18.88 6.53 -11.25
N LEU A 82 -19.99 6.36 -10.53
CA LEU A 82 -20.32 5.16 -9.78
C LEU A 82 -21.68 4.66 -10.23
N ARG A 83 -21.72 3.45 -10.76
CA ARG A 83 -22.96 2.74 -11.06
C ARG A 83 -23.11 1.53 -10.16
N LYS A 84 -24.33 1.23 -9.73
CA LYS A 84 -24.67 0.06 -8.92
C LYS A 84 -25.84 -0.67 -9.56
N ASP A 85 -25.58 -1.84 -10.13
CA ASP A 85 -26.60 -2.74 -10.65
C ASP A 85 -26.76 -3.91 -9.69
N THR A 86 -28.00 -4.32 -9.40
CA THR A 86 -28.28 -5.51 -8.59
C THR A 86 -29.47 -6.24 -9.17
N ILE A 87 -29.32 -7.55 -9.34
CA ILE A 87 -30.37 -8.45 -9.80
C ILE A 87 -30.54 -9.53 -8.73
N LYS A 88 -31.79 -9.82 -8.40
CA LYS A 88 -32.16 -10.94 -7.54
C LYS A 88 -33.28 -11.75 -8.18
N VAL A 89 -33.13 -13.06 -8.14
CA VAL A 89 -34.13 -14.02 -8.60
C VAL A 89 -34.41 -14.99 -7.45
N ASP A 90 -35.67 -15.16 -7.11
CA ASP A 90 -36.16 -16.17 -6.18
C ASP A 90 -37.03 -17.15 -6.97
N TYR A 91 -36.72 -18.44 -6.90
CA TYR A 91 -37.43 -19.52 -7.58
C TYR A 91 -37.80 -20.61 -6.58
N VAL A 92 -39.08 -20.99 -6.57
CA VAL A 92 -39.64 -22.00 -5.67
C VAL A 92 -40.15 -23.17 -6.55
N PRO A 93 -39.27 -24.10 -6.96
CA PRO A 93 -39.66 -25.21 -7.83
C PRO A 93 -40.67 -26.16 -7.18
N THR A 94 -40.62 -26.30 -5.84
CA THR A 94 -41.57 -27.09 -5.05
C THR A 94 -41.75 -26.43 -3.68
N PRO A 95 -42.79 -26.78 -2.89
CA PRO A 95 -42.96 -26.26 -1.54
C PRO A 95 -41.79 -26.56 -0.58
N SER A 96 -40.94 -27.55 -0.89
CA SER A 96 -39.79 -27.94 -0.08
C SER A 96 -38.45 -27.39 -0.58
N GLN A 97 -38.45 -26.59 -1.64
CA GLN A 97 -37.23 -26.13 -2.30
C GLN A 97 -37.33 -24.64 -2.63
N ARG A 98 -36.35 -23.86 -2.19
CA ARG A 98 -36.21 -22.45 -2.56
C ARG A 98 -34.80 -22.17 -3.03
N LEU A 99 -34.68 -21.77 -4.29
CA LEU A 99 -33.46 -21.29 -4.91
C LEU A 99 -33.48 -19.76 -4.93
N SER A 100 -32.43 -19.13 -4.41
CA SER A 100 -32.24 -17.67 -4.48
C SER A 100 -30.91 -17.38 -5.16
N ALA A 101 -30.91 -16.56 -6.20
CA ALA A 101 -29.70 -16.08 -6.86
C ALA A 101 -29.65 -14.55 -6.78
N ARG A 102 -28.47 -14.00 -6.49
CA ARG A 102 -28.21 -12.56 -6.52
C ARG A 102 -26.92 -12.28 -7.27
N TYR A 103 -26.90 -11.18 -7.99
CA TYR A 103 -25.71 -10.64 -8.66
C TYR A 103 -25.68 -9.12 -8.49
N GLY A 104 -24.50 -8.58 -8.21
CA GLY A 104 -24.23 -7.16 -8.10
C GLY A 104 -23.01 -6.78 -8.94
N TYR A 105 -23.13 -5.68 -9.68
CA TYR A 105 -22.03 -5.08 -10.41
C TYR A 105 -21.91 -3.61 -10.00
N THR A 106 -20.73 -3.21 -9.55
CA THR A 106 -20.49 -1.85 -9.03
C THR A 106 -19.21 -1.29 -9.63
N PRO A 107 -19.21 -0.93 -10.93
CA PRO A 107 -18.09 -0.23 -11.53
C PRO A 107 -18.01 1.20 -10.96
N TRP A 108 -16.80 1.59 -10.59
CA TRP A 108 -16.51 2.93 -10.09
C TRP A 108 -15.23 3.45 -10.72
N THR A 109 -15.30 4.60 -11.39
CA THR A 109 -14.14 5.35 -11.86
C THR A 109 -14.12 6.74 -11.24
N PHE A 110 -12.95 7.23 -10.87
CA PHE A 110 -12.79 8.56 -10.29
C PHE A 110 -11.35 9.02 -10.43
N ASN A 111 -11.11 10.32 -10.27
CA ASN A 111 -9.73 10.82 -10.14
C ASN A 111 -9.34 11.16 -8.71
N ASP A 112 -8.03 11.09 -8.49
CA ASP A 112 -7.35 11.72 -7.37
C ASP A 112 -6.43 12.82 -7.90
N PRO A 113 -6.89 14.09 -7.93
CA PRO A 113 -6.21 15.17 -8.63
C PRO A 113 -5.12 15.88 -7.82
N PHE A 114 -4.98 15.59 -6.52
CA PHE A 114 -4.05 16.31 -5.64
C PHE A 114 -2.84 15.48 -5.19
N VAL A 115 -2.04 14.99 -6.15
CA VAL A 115 -0.82 14.23 -5.87
C VAL A 115 0.40 15.05 -6.28
N ALA A 116 1.41 15.12 -5.41
CA ALA A 116 2.52 16.07 -5.53
C ALA A 116 1.99 17.50 -5.84
N LEU A 117 1.13 18.00 -4.95
CA LEU A 117 0.25 19.16 -5.17
C LEU A 117 -0.75 18.89 -6.29
N TYR A 118 -0.42 19.19 -7.54
CA TYR A 118 -1.26 18.97 -8.72
C TYR A 118 -0.44 18.51 -9.92
N ARG A 119 0.78 18.04 -9.66
CA ARG A 119 1.70 17.58 -10.72
C ARG A 119 1.27 16.25 -11.27
N VAL A 120 0.77 15.39 -10.39
CA VAL A 120 0.30 14.06 -10.74
C VAL A 120 -1.18 13.98 -10.42
N GLN A 121 -1.92 13.33 -11.30
CA GLN A 121 -3.30 12.97 -11.08
C GLN A 121 -3.45 11.48 -11.38
N TRP A 122 -4.12 10.77 -10.48
CA TRP A 122 -4.43 9.37 -10.69
C TRP A 122 -5.84 9.20 -11.23
N ALA A 123 -6.02 8.26 -12.14
CA ALA A 123 -7.29 7.73 -12.57
C ALA A 123 -7.50 6.36 -11.94
N TRP A 124 -8.55 6.24 -11.14
CA TRP A 124 -8.95 5.01 -10.49
C TRP A 124 -10.03 4.31 -11.29
N SER A 125 -9.92 2.98 -11.40
CA SER A 125 -10.94 2.11 -11.97
C SER A 125 -11.16 0.90 -11.07
N ARG A 126 -12.41 0.65 -10.66
CA ARG A 126 -12.80 -0.45 -9.75
C ARG A 126 -14.03 -1.18 -10.30
N PRO A 127 -13.86 -2.27 -11.05
CA PRO A 127 -14.96 -3.00 -11.69
C PRO A 127 -15.55 -4.10 -10.77
N ASN A 128 -15.93 -3.76 -9.54
CA ASN A 128 -16.29 -4.71 -8.50
C ASN A 128 -17.56 -5.52 -8.84
N LYS A 129 -17.55 -6.81 -8.50
CA LYS A 129 -18.63 -7.78 -8.74
C LYS A 129 -18.86 -8.64 -7.50
N ILE A 130 -20.11 -8.98 -7.24
CA ILE A 130 -20.51 -9.94 -6.20
C ILE A 130 -21.68 -10.78 -6.67
N GLY A 131 -21.74 -12.03 -6.26
CA GLY A 131 -22.85 -12.92 -6.53
C GLY A 131 -23.00 -13.96 -5.44
N ALA A 132 -24.21 -14.48 -5.28
CA ALA A 132 -24.45 -15.66 -4.47
C ALA A 132 -25.64 -16.46 -5.00
N VAL A 133 -25.56 -17.77 -4.84
CA VAL A 133 -26.64 -18.71 -5.10
C VAL A 133 -26.86 -19.53 -3.84
N SER A 134 -28.09 -19.53 -3.36
CA SER A 134 -28.51 -20.24 -2.15
C SER A 134 -29.63 -21.22 -2.48
N LEU A 135 -29.54 -22.43 -1.94
CA LEU A 135 -30.56 -23.47 -2.04
C LEU A 135 -30.99 -23.88 -0.63
N ASN A 136 -32.25 -23.59 -0.30
CA ASN A 136 -32.88 -24.03 0.94
C ASN A 136 -33.80 -25.21 0.65
N SER A 137 -33.57 -26.31 1.36
CA SER A 137 -34.24 -27.59 1.15
C SER A 137 -34.87 -28.12 2.44
N ILE A 138 -36.16 -28.43 2.39
CA ILE A 138 -36.84 -29.28 3.37
C ILE A 138 -36.69 -30.73 2.88
N LEU A 139 -35.72 -31.46 3.43
CA LEU A 139 -35.40 -32.84 3.02
C LEU A 139 -36.34 -33.86 3.69
N SER A 140 -36.88 -33.53 4.87
CA SER A 140 -37.97 -34.25 5.53
C SER A 140 -38.68 -33.36 6.56
N SER A 141 -39.70 -33.86 7.25
CA SER A 141 -40.41 -33.14 8.33
C SER A 141 -39.51 -32.68 9.49
N THR A 142 -38.28 -33.17 9.55
CA THR A 142 -37.31 -32.88 10.61
C THR A 142 -35.94 -32.50 10.10
N LEU A 143 -35.71 -32.43 8.78
CA LEU A 143 -34.39 -32.18 8.19
C LEU A 143 -34.43 -31.01 7.21
N LEU A 144 -33.67 -29.98 7.52
CA LEU A 144 -33.52 -28.75 6.74
C LEU A 144 -32.06 -28.60 6.30
N ASN A 145 -31.84 -28.24 5.05
CA ASN A 145 -30.53 -27.91 4.51
C ASN A 145 -30.54 -26.51 3.90
N GLU A 146 -29.48 -25.76 4.15
CA GLU A 146 -29.23 -24.42 3.62
C GLU A 146 -27.84 -24.38 3.03
N PHE A 147 -27.74 -24.55 1.71
CA PHE A 147 -26.49 -24.45 0.97
C PHE A 147 -26.36 -23.06 0.34
N THR A 148 -25.18 -22.47 0.38
CA THR A 148 -24.87 -21.22 -0.32
C THR A 148 -23.46 -21.26 -0.93
N PHE A 149 -23.39 -20.92 -2.21
CA PHE A 149 -22.16 -20.53 -2.89
C PHE A 149 -22.16 -19.02 -3.10
N ALA A 150 -21.10 -18.33 -2.68
CA ALA A 150 -20.90 -16.91 -2.91
C ALA A 150 -19.57 -16.68 -3.63
N ALA A 151 -19.54 -15.65 -4.47
CA ALA A 151 -18.35 -15.21 -5.18
C ALA A 151 -18.30 -13.69 -5.18
N ASN A 152 -17.16 -13.10 -4.83
CA ASN A 152 -16.89 -11.70 -5.12
C ASN A 152 -15.54 -11.55 -5.81
N SER A 153 -15.43 -10.48 -6.59
CA SER A 153 -14.19 -10.11 -7.25
C SER A 153 -14.16 -8.60 -7.41
N ASP A 154 -13.00 -8.01 -7.18
CA ASP A 154 -12.76 -6.60 -7.49
C ASP A 154 -12.61 -6.38 -9.01
N GLY A 155 -12.66 -7.46 -9.82
CA GLY A 155 -12.20 -7.48 -11.20
C GLY A 155 -10.74 -7.06 -11.29
N THR A 156 -10.30 -6.53 -12.44
CA THR A 156 -8.99 -5.89 -12.54
C THR A 156 -9.15 -4.41 -12.23
N GLY A 157 -8.87 -4.01 -11.00
CA GLY A 157 -8.79 -2.61 -10.59
C GLY A 157 -7.47 -1.99 -11.02
N THR A 158 -7.48 -0.71 -11.40
CA THR A 158 -6.26 0.03 -11.77
C THR A 158 -6.20 1.40 -11.13
N ILE A 159 -4.97 1.87 -10.94
CA ILE A 159 -4.63 3.25 -10.65
C ILE A 159 -3.58 3.63 -11.68
N ASP A 160 -3.98 4.43 -12.66
CA ASP A 160 -3.11 4.86 -13.75
C ASP A 160 -2.90 6.37 -13.71
N LEU A 161 -1.89 6.85 -14.45
CA LEU A 161 -1.77 8.28 -14.70
C LEU A 161 -3.01 8.75 -15.46
N ALA A 162 -3.70 9.73 -14.92
CA ALA A 162 -4.82 10.32 -15.64
C ALA A 162 -4.33 11.01 -16.92
N ALA A 163 -5.19 11.04 -17.94
CA ALA A 163 -4.83 11.59 -19.26
C ALA A 163 -4.39 13.07 -19.20
N ASP A 164 -4.89 13.82 -18.22
CA ASP A 164 -4.56 15.23 -17.99
C ASP A 164 -3.22 15.46 -17.28
N CYS A 165 -2.58 14.39 -16.78
CA CYS A 165 -1.25 14.45 -16.17
C CYS A 165 -0.23 15.02 -17.18
N GLY A 166 -0.22 14.49 -18.41
CA GLY A 166 0.51 15.02 -19.56
C GLY A 166 1.91 15.56 -19.24
N ALA A 167 2.19 16.79 -19.66
CA ALA A 167 3.47 17.47 -19.42
C ALA A 167 3.72 17.83 -17.94
N ARG A 168 2.70 17.87 -17.07
CA ARG A 168 2.86 18.30 -15.66
C ARG A 168 3.54 17.25 -14.79
N CYS A 169 3.40 15.98 -15.15
CA CYS A 169 4.10 14.89 -14.48
C CYS A 169 5.32 14.38 -15.24
N ASP A 170 5.60 14.91 -16.44
CA ASP A 170 6.78 14.53 -17.21
C ASP A 170 8.02 15.25 -16.67
N ARG A 171 9.01 14.49 -16.21
CA ARG A 171 10.29 15.01 -15.72
C ARG A 171 11.05 15.80 -16.78
N ALA A 172 10.90 15.45 -18.06
CA ALA A 172 11.58 16.13 -19.16
C ALA A 172 11.02 17.54 -19.39
N THR A 173 9.74 17.78 -19.09
CA THR A 173 9.15 19.13 -19.15
C THR A 173 9.87 20.13 -18.25
N TYR A 174 10.46 19.65 -17.15
CA TYR A 174 11.22 20.49 -16.21
C TYR A 174 12.72 20.52 -16.49
N GLY A 175 13.21 19.73 -17.46
CA GLY A 175 14.64 19.63 -17.79
C GLY A 175 15.42 18.60 -16.94
N LEU A 176 14.74 17.65 -16.28
CA LEU A 176 15.40 16.61 -15.51
C LEU A 176 16.00 15.52 -16.42
N THR A 177 17.32 15.41 -16.46
CA THR A 177 18.06 14.55 -17.41
C THR A 177 18.95 13.49 -16.76
N TYR A 178 19.06 13.46 -15.43
CA TYR A 178 19.87 12.44 -14.76
C TYR A 178 19.36 11.00 -15.04
N PRO A 179 20.27 10.02 -15.20
CA PRO A 179 19.89 8.63 -15.48
C PRO A 179 19.31 7.94 -14.25
N TYR A 180 18.46 6.93 -14.48
CA TYR A 180 17.98 6.04 -13.41
C TYR A 180 19.05 5.04 -12.97
N LEU A 181 19.04 4.69 -11.68
CA LEU A 181 19.83 3.57 -11.14
C LEU A 181 19.34 2.22 -11.67
N PHE A 182 18.03 2.10 -11.93
CA PHE A 182 17.39 0.90 -12.49
C PHE A 182 16.67 1.26 -13.81
N PRO A 183 17.41 1.42 -14.92
CA PRO A 183 16.81 1.76 -16.21
C PRO A 183 15.94 0.61 -16.73
N GLY A 184 14.85 0.95 -17.45
CA GLY A 184 13.95 -0.03 -18.07
C GLY A 184 12.95 -0.71 -17.11
N THR A 185 12.96 -0.39 -15.82
CA THR A 185 12.10 -1.07 -14.81
C THR A 185 10.86 -0.28 -14.39
N LYS A 186 10.65 0.94 -14.92
CA LYS A 186 9.63 1.87 -14.45
C LYS A 186 8.30 1.62 -15.17
N LEU A 187 7.20 1.57 -14.43
CA LEU A 187 5.85 1.52 -15.01
C LEU A 187 5.44 2.87 -15.64
N ALA A 188 6.03 3.97 -15.15
CA ALA A 188 5.88 5.31 -15.72
C ALA A 188 7.24 6.03 -15.70
N ASP A 189 8.12 5.69 -16.64
CA ASP A 189 9.50 6.18 -16.74
C ASP A 189 9.64 7.71 -16.86
N LYS A 190 8.63 8.39 -17.41
CA LYS A 190 8.60 9.85 -17.52
C LYS A 190 8.14 10.57 -16.26
N LYS A 191 7.56 9.88 -15.28
CA LYS A 191 7.00 10.50 -14.08
C LYS A 191 8.09 11.24 -13.28
N ILE A 192 7.74 12.40 -12.74
CA ILE A 192 8.61 13.15 -11.81
C ILE A 192 9.03 12.30 -10.59
N PRO A 193 10.24 12.52 -10.03
CA PRO A 193 10.65 11.90 -8.77
C PRO A 193 9.89 12.53 -7.59
N THR A 194 10.02 11.91 -6.43
CA THR A 194 9.68 12.52 -5.16
C THR A 194 10.76 13.55 -4.79
N ILE A 195 10.35 14.76 -4.40
CA ILE A 195 11.26 15.87 -4.10
C ILE A 195 11.05 16.31 -2.66
N ARG A 196 12.10 16.17 -1.85
CA ARG A 196 12.09 16.56 -0.44
C ARG A 196 13.19 17.58 -0.16
N ILE A 197 12.81 18.85 -0.02
CA ILE A 197 13.72 19.95 0.28
C ILE A 197 13.28 20.58 1.60
N THR A 198 14.15 20.64 2.60
CA THR A 198 13.84 21.31 3.87
C THR A 198 13.35 22.74 3.64
N GLY A 199 12.25 23.12 4.29
CA GLY A 199 11.61 24.42 4.11
C GLY A 199 10.61 24.51 2.94
N LEU A 200 10.48 23.45 2.13
CA LEU A 200 9.45 23.34 1.09
C LEU A 200 8.47 22.19 1.38
N THR A 201 7.27 22.30 0.81
CA THR A 201 6.29 21.20 0.82
C THR A 201 6.87 19.99 0.09
N THR A 202 6.79 18.79 0.66
CA THR A 202 7.26 17.58 -0.05
C THR A 202 6.37 17.32 -1.27
N LEU A 203 7.00 17.12 -2.43
CA LEU A 203 6.31 16.67 -3.65
C LEU A 203 6.45 15.15 -3.74
N ASP A 204 5.50 14.41 -3.18
CA ASP A 204 5.45 12.95 -3.32
C ASP A 204 4.54 12.55 -4.49
N ALA A 205 5.16 11.99 -5.54
CA ALA A 205 4.50 11.52 -6.74
C ALA A 205 4.06 10.04 -6.65
N GLY A 206 4.10 9.46 -5.45
CA GLY A 206 3.43 8.22 -5.07
C GLY A 206 3.95 6.96 -5.76
N ALA A 207 3.37 5.81 -5.36
CA ALA A 207 3.79 4.50 -5.83
C ALA A 207 3.20 4.08 -7.18
N TYR A 208 2.18 4.77 -7.69
CA TYR A 208 1.44 4.36 -8.89
C TYR A 208 2.17 4.77 -10.18
N PRO A 209 1.87 4.15 -11.35
CA PRO A 209 0.74 3.26 -11.67
C PRO A 209 0.74 1.90 -10.97
N GLY A 210 -0.42 1.24 -10.89
CA GLY A 210 -0.55 -0.12 -10.38
C GLY A 210 -1.92 -0.74 -10.66
N ALA A 211 -2.00 -2.05 -10.51
CA ALA A 211 -3.24 -2.81 -10.72
C ALA A 211 -3.38 -3.90 -9.67
N TRP A 212 -4.62 -4.34 -9.43
CA TRP A 212 -4.90 -5.47 -8.57
C TRP A 212 -6.07 -6.29 -9.11
N ALA A 213 -6.10 -7.58 -8.79
CA ALA A 213 -7.24 -8.43 -9.09
C ALA A 213 -7.54 -9.42 -7.97
N GLY A 214 -8.66 -9.20 -7.31
CA GLY A 214 -9.11 -10.00 -6.16
C GLY A 214 -10.22 -10.97 -6.49
N PHE A 215 -10.25 -12.08 -5.77
CA PHE A 215 -11.40 -12.98 -5.74
C PHE A 215 -11.59 -13.60 -4.36
N VAL A 216 -12.83 -13.89 -4.02
CA VAL A 216 -13.21 -14.73 -2.89
C VAL A 216 -14.35 -15.64 -3.35
N TYR A 217 -14.18 -16.93 -3.14
CA TYR A 217 -15.20 -17.95 -3.34
C TYR A 217 -15.50 -18.61 -2.02
N THR A 218 -16.78 -18.63 -1.63
CA THR A 218 -17.23 -19.22 -0.37
C THR A 218 -18.28 -20.29 -0.66
N TRP A 219 -18.02 -21.50 -0.21
CA TRP A 219 -19.01 -22.57 -0.13
C TRP A 219 -19.42 -22.71 1.32
N SER A 220 -20.71 -22.71 1.60
CA SER A 220 -21.24 -22.88 2.94
C SER A 220 -22.45 -23.79 2.92
N ASP A 221 -22.55 -24.63 3.94
CA ASP A 221 -23.69 -25.52 4.13
C ASP A 221 -24.07 -25.55 5.61
N ASN A 222 -25.37 -25.48 5.89
CA ASN A 222 -25.92 -25.74 7.22
C ASN A 222 -27.01 -26.79 7.13
N LEU A 223 -26.91 -27.80 7.98
CA LEU A 223 -27.90 -28.85 8.15
C LEU A 223 -28.51 -28.74 9.54
N THR A 224 -29.84 -28.63 9.62
CA THR A 224 -30.58 -28.68 10.88
C THR A 224 -31.44 -29.95 10.92
N LYS A 225 -31.27 -30.77 11.96
CA LYS A 225 -32.03 -31.99 12.19
C LYS A 225 -32.70 -31.94 13.56
N VAL A 226 -34.02 -32.13 13.59
CA VAL A 226 -34.77 -32.35 14.83
C VAL A 226 -34.88 -33.86 15.08
N ILE A 227 -34.46 -34.31 16.26
CA ILE A 227 -34.49 -35.72 16.69
C ILE A 227 -35.05 -35.77 18.11
N GLY A 228 -36.35 -36.02 18.25
CA GLY A 228 -37.00 -36.00 19.56
C GLY A 228 -36.88 -34.63 20.22
N ASN A 229 -36.21 -34.57 21.37
CA ASN A 229 -35.92 -33.36 22.14
C ASN A 229 -34.57 -32.70 21.77
N HIS A 230 -33.90 -33.16 20.72
CA HIS A 230 -32.65 -32.60 20.20
C HIS A 230 -32.90 -31.79 18.93
N THR A 231 -32.22 -30.66 18.80
CA THR A 231 -32.06 -29.91 17.56
C THR A 231 -30.58 -29.81 17.24
N VAL A 232 -30.12 -30.69 16.37
CA VAL A 232 -28.72 -30.76 15.96
C VAL A 232 -28.51 -29.86 14.74
N LYS A 233 -27.51 -28.99 14.79
CA LYS A 233 -27.01 -28.19 13.68
C LYS A 233 -25.58 -28.56 13.37
N THR A 234 -25.28 -28.81 12.12
CA THR A 234 -23.91 -29.03 11.64
C THR A 234 -23.71 -28.27 10.34
N GLY A 235 -22.47 -27.93 10.03
CA GLY A 235 -22.19 -27.18 8.81
C GLY A 235 -20.71 -26.98 8.56
N PHE A 236 -20.43 -26.37 7.42
CA PHE A 236 -19.08 -25.97 7.04
C PHE A 236 -19.06 -24.67 6.25
N ILE A 237 -17.89 -24.06 6.23
CA ILE A 237 -17.53 -23.00 5.29
C ILE A 237 -16.16 -23.35 4.71
N ILE A 238 -16.04 -23.31 3.39
CA ILE A 238 -14.76 -23.31 2.68
C ILE A 238 -14.65 -21.95 2.00
N GLU A 239 -13.55 -21.24 2.24
CA GLU A 239 -13.25 -19.99 1.57
C GLU A 239 -11.96 -20.16 0.76
N ARG A 240 -12.03 -19.91 -0.55
CA ARG A 240 -10.86 -19.79 -1.42
C ARG A 240 -10.75 -18.34 -1.84
N SER A 241 -9.72 -17.66 -1.34
CA SER A 241 -9.49 -16.24 -1.59
C SER A 241 -8.12 -16.02 -2.21
N GLY A 242 -7.99 -14.98 -3.03
CA GLY A 242 -6.72 -14.58 -3.61
C GLY A 242 -6.74 -13.15 -4.12
N GLN A 243 -5.53 -12.63 -4.33
CA GLN A 243 -5.30 -11.25 -4.77
C GLN A 243 -4.04 -11.20 -5.60
N ASP A 244 -4.16 -10.78 -6.85
CA ASP A 244 -3.02 -10.53 -7.71
C ASP A 244 -2.68 -9.05 -7.67
N ASP A 245 -1.75 -8.67 -6.78
CA ASP A 245 -1.37 -7.27 -6.58
C ASP A 245 -0.15 -6.92 -7.45
N ASN A 246 -0.23 -5.81 -8.18
CA ASN A 246 0.88 -5.07 -8.77
C ASN A 246 0.92 -3.62 -8.22
N ILE A 247 0.65 -3.51 -6.92
CA ILE A 247 0.61 -2.26 -6.13
C ILE A 247 1.64 -2.29 -4.99
N GLN A 248 2.62 -3.19 -5.07
CA GLN A 248 3.73 -3.32 -4.14
C GLN A 248 4.48 -1.98 -4.07
N PHE A 249 5.09 -1.72 -2.91
CA PHE A 249 5.60 -0.41 -2.45
C PHE A 249 4.57 0.51 -1.77
N THR A 250 3.29 0.14 -1.71
CA THR A 250 2.26 0.89 -0.96
C THR A 250 2.08 0.44 0.50
N THR A 251 2.41 -0.82 0.82
CA THR A 251 2.05 -1.46 2.10
C THR A 251 3.20 -2.17 2.83
N ALA A 252 4.34 -2.42 2.17
CA ALA A 252 5.55 -2.90 2.85
C ALA A 252 6.20 -1.72 3.60
N SER A 253 6.93 -1.97 4.70
CA SER A 253 7.76 -0.97 5.37
C SER A 253 8.64 -0.32 4.32
N GLN A 254 8.26 0.87 3.87
CA GLN A 254 8.96 1.54 2.79
C GLN A 254 10.38 1.75 3.28
N GLY A 255 11.36 1.57 2.40
CA GLY A 255 12.65 2.22 2.61
C GLY A 255 12.45 3.74 2.59
N THR A 256 13.38 4.48 2.01
CA THR A 256 13.27 5.94 1.98
C THR A 256 12.14 6.47 1.08
N THR A 257 11.65 5.69 0.09
CA THR A 257 10.61 6.15 -0.87
C THR A 257 9.66 5.04 -1.35
N ASN A 258 8.49 5.45 -1.83
CA ASN A 258 7.49 4.61 -2.51
C ASN A 258 7.46 4.81 -4.03
N ASN A 259 8.13 5.84 -4.54
CA ASN A 259 8.08 6.24 -5.93
C ASN A 259 9.18 5.51 -6.72
N GLN A 260 8.80 4.72 -7.72
CA GLN A 260 9.76 4.01 -8.58
C GLN A 260 10.74 4.94 -9.32
N ASN A 261 10.33 6.19 -9.57
CA ASN A 261 11.16 7.21 -10.24
C ASN A 261 12.15 7.89 -9.27
N GLY A 262 12.16 7.45 -8.02
CA GLY A 262 13.10 7.81 -6.97
C GLY A 262 12.67 9.00 -6.12
N GLU A 263 13.44 9.24 -5.08
CA GLU A 263 13.33 10.37 -4.16
C GLU A 263 14.70 11.03 -4.03
N VAL A 264 14.72 12.35 -4.15
CA VAL A 264 15.90 13.17 -3.88
C VAL A 264 15.65 14.06 -2.68
N ARG A 265 16.59 14.03 -1.73
CA ARG A 265 16.47 14.75 -0.47
C ARG A 265 17.58 15.79 -0.29
N PHE A 266 17.19 16.98 0.13
CA PHE A 266 18.07 18.10 0.45
C PHE A 266 17.74 18.63 1.85
N LEU A 267 18.76 18.70 2.69
CA LEU A 267 18.72 19.24 4.05
C LEU A 267 19.55 20.51 4.16
N ASP A 268 19.30 21.32 5.19
CA ASP A 268 20.11 22.50 5.51
C ASP A 268 21.52 22.12 6.02
N ALA A 269 21.72 20.91 6.52
CA ALA A 269 22.96 20.43 7.13
C ALA A 269 23.20 18.93 6.88
N GLY A 270 24.37 18.43 7.26
CA GLY A 270 24.75 17.01 7.17
C GLY A 270 25.47 16.62 5.87
N HIS A 271 25.46 17.46 4.84
CA HIS A 271 26.35 17.33 3.69
C HIS A 271 27.58 18.23 3.88
N PRO A 272 28.82 17.75 3.64
CA PRO A 272 30.04 18.56 3.83
C PRO A 272 30.06 19.85 3.00
N GLN A 273 29.38 19.84 1.85
CA GLN A 273 29.25 21.00 0.96
C GLN A 273 27.92 21.74 1.13
N SER A 274 27.29 21.67 2.31
CA SER A 274 26.04 22.39 2.55
C SER A 274 26.27 23.91 2.59
N THR A 275 25.37 24.65 1.95
CA THR A 275 25.28 26.11 2.01
C THR A 275 24.60 26.63 3.28
N GLY A 276 24.07 25.73 4.11
CA GLY A 276 23.21 26.07 5.25
C GLY A 276 21.73 26.29 4.88
N LEU A 277 21.36 26.09 3.62
CA LEU A 277 19.97 26.18 3.12
C LEU A 277 19.70 25.12 2.05
N ALA A 278 18.73 24.24 2.29
CA ALA A 278 18.42 23.11 1.42
C ALA A 278 18.03 23.51 -0.02
N MET A 279 17.33 24.64 -0.20
CA MET A 279 16.99 25.14 -1.54
C MET A 279 18.24 25.58 -2.33
N ALA A 280 19.20 26.22 -1.67
CA ALA A 280 20.48 26.56 -2.29
C ALA A 280 21.32 25.31 -2.55
N ASN A 281 21.28 24.32 -1.65
CA ASN A 281 21.90 23.01 -1.86
C ASN A 281 21.33 22.30 -3.10
N ALA A 282 20.02 22.40 -3.32
CA ALA A 282 19.37 21.88 -4.52
C ALA A 282 19.94 22.52 -5.79
N LEU A 283 20.07 23.85 -5.83
CA LEU A 283 20.66 24.56 -6.96
C LEU A 283 22.14 24.25 -7.18
N LEU A 284 22.91 23.94 -6.15
CA LEU A 284 24.28 23.45 -6.31
C LEU A 284 24.37 21.97 -6.69
N GLY A 285 23.24 21.23 -6.69
CA GLY A 285 23.22 19.78 -6.93
C GLY A 285 23.73 18.94 -5.76
N THR A 286 23.85 19.53 -4.58
CA THR A 286 24.38 18.91 -3.36
C THR A 286 23.28 18.20 -2.56
N PHE A 287 22.80 17.07 -3.06
CA PHE A 287 21.78 16.25 -2.38
C PHE A 287 22.39 15.45 -1.21
N ASN A 288 21.58 15.16 -0.19
CA ASN A 288 22.01 14.30 0.92
C ASN A 288 21.89 12.81 0.56
N ASP A 289 20.83 12.45 -0.15
CA ASP A 289 20.56 11.09 -0.57
C ASP A 289 19.61 11.06 -1.77
N TYR A 290 19.77 10.00 -2.55
CA TYR A 290 18.89 9.60 -3.62
C TYR A 290 18.52 8.13 -3.40
N THR A 291 17.22 7.82 -3.40
CA THR A 291 16.72 6.46 -3.31
C THR A 291 15.85 6.16 -4.51
N GLU A 292 15.95 4.96 -5.08
CA GLU A 292 15.19 4.56 -6.25
C GLU A 292 14.75 3.10 -6.11
N LEU A 293 13.55 2.76 -6.58
CA LEU A 293 13.06 1.38 -6.61
C LEU A 293 13.17 0.82 -8.03
N GLY A 294 13.59 -0.44 -8.13
CA GLY A 294 13.63 -1.19 -9.39
C GLY A 294 12.25 -1.62 -9.89
N ALA A 295 12.18 -2.81 -10.48
CA ALA A 295 10.92 -3.36 -11.01
C ALA A 295 9.90 -3.57 -9.89
N LYS A 296 8.63 -3.25 -10.18
CA LYS A 296 7.53 -3.54 -9.25
C LYS A 296 7.16 -5.01 -9.36
N PRO A 297 7.19 -5.79 -8.27
CA PRO A 297 6.88 -7.21 -8.33
C PRO A 297 5.36 -7.43 -8.33
N LEU A 298 4.87 -8.29 -9.23
CA LEU A 298 3.51 -8.84 -9.12
C LEU A 298 3.49 -9.92 -8.03
N THR A 299 2.61 -9.78 -7.03
CA THR A 299 2.45 -10.77 -5.95
C THR A 299 1.06 -11.38 -5.99
N PRO A 300 0.92 -12.59 -6.58
CA PRO A 300 -0.32 -13.34 -6.60
C PRO A 300 -0.51 -14.11 -5.30
N TRP A 301 -1.30 -13.55 -4.39
CA TRP A 301 -1.64 -14.14 -3.13
C TRP A 301 -2.77 -15.15 -3.22
N VAL A 302 -2.75 -16.15 -2.34
CA VAL A 302 -3.85 -17.09 -2.21
C VAL A 302 -3.90 -17.75 -0.83
N ALA A 303 -5.11 -18.10 -0.38
CA ALA A 303 -5.35 -18.95 0.78
C ALA A 303 -6.62 -19.79 0.58
N THR A 304 -6.69 -20.92 1.30
CA THR A 304 -7.94 -21.67 1.47
C THR A 304 -8.20 -21.83 2.95
N ALA A 305 -9.27 -21.20 3.44
CA ALA A 305 -9.74 -21.38 4.81
C ALA A 305 -10.89 -22.40 4.88
N PHE A 306 -11.02 -23.02 6.05
CA PHE A 306 -12.05 -24.00 6.33
C PHE A 306 -12.56 -23.84 7.75
N ASP A 307 -13.87 -23.87 7.91
CA ASP A 307 -14.56 -23.97 9.19
C ASP A 307 -15.56 -25.10 9.15
N THR A 308 -15.73 -25.82 10.25
CA THR A 308 -16.83 -26.75 10.43
C THR A 308 -17.28 -26.79 11.88
N PHE A 309 -18.54 -27.13 12.13
CA PHE A 309 -19.07 -27.20 13.47
C PHE A 309 -20.14 -28.28 13.59
N VAL A 310 -20.36 -28.74 14.81
CA VAL A 310 -21.56 -29.45 15.24
C VAL A 310 -22.02 -28.85 16.56
N GLN A 311 -23.33 -28.60 16.67
CA GLN A 311 -23.97 -28.08 17.88
C GLN A 311 -25.31 -28.79 18.08
N ASP A 312 -25.62 -29.13 19.31
CA ASP A 312 -26.89 -29.70 19.72
C ASP A 312 -27.56 -28.79 20.76
N SER A 313 -28.83 -28.48 20.50
CA SER A 313 -29.75 -27.89 21.47
C SER A 313 -30.66 -28.98 22.00
N TRP A 314 -30.42 -29.40 23.23
CA TRP A 314 -31.10 -30.51 23.87
C TRP A 314 -32.05 -30.02 24.95
N LYS A 315 -33.35 -30.32 24.79
CA LYS A 315 -34.35 -30.16 25.85
C LYS A 315 -34.32 -31.39 26.77
N ALA A 316 -33.39 -31.41 27.72
CA ALA A 316 -33.20 -32.50 28.67
C ALA A 316 -34.39 -32.69 29.64
N GLY A 317 -35.31 -31.73 29.69
CA GLY A 317 -36.60 -31.82 30.37
C GLY A 317 -37.43 -30.56 30.10
N SER A 318 -38.58 -30.42 30.76
CA SER A 318 -39.45 -29.23 30.60
C SER A 318 -38.81 -27.93 31.09
N LYS A 319 -37.79 -28.03 31.95
CA LYS A 319 -37.09 -26.89 32.56
C LYS A 319 -35.63 -26.76 32.16
N ILE A 320 -35.04 -27.76 31.51
CA ILE A 320 -33.59 -27.82 31.25
C ILE A 320 -33.35 -27.78 29.74
N THR A 321 -32.54 -26.82 29.29
CA THR A 321 -31.95 -26.81 27.95
C THR A 321 -30.43 -26.85 28.07
N ILE A 322 -29.80 -27.77 27.34
CA ILE A 322 -28.35 -27.87 27.23
C ILE A 322 -27.97 -27.51 25.79
N GLU A 323 -26.98 -26.64 25.65
CA GLU A 323 -26.35 -26.32 24.37
C GLU A 323 -24.94 -26.89 24.41
N ALA A 324 -24.62 -27.84 23.53
CA ALA A 324 -23.29 -28.43 23.46
C ALA A 324 -22.80 -28.44 22.02
N GLY A 325 -21.54 -28.10 21.79
CA GLY A 325 -21.00 -28.13 20.44
C GLY A 325 -19.50 -27.94 20.37
N VAL A 326 -18.96 -28.12 19.17
CA VAL A 326 -17.56 -27.88 18.86
C VAL A 326 -17.46 -27.28 17.47
N ARG A 327 -16.56 -26.30 17.32
CA ARG A 327 -16.14 -25.78 16.02
C ARG A 327 -14.66 -26.08 15.79
N TYR A 328 -14.30 -26.39 14.56
CA TYR A 328 -12.94 -26.48 14.08
C TYR A 328 -12.72 -25.38 13.03
N SER A 329 -11.58 -24.68 13.13
CA SER A 329 -11.23 -23.57 12.24
C SER A 329 -9.80 -23.73 11.71
N LEU A 330 -9.63 -23.85 10.40
CA LEU A 330 -8.34 -23.86 9.73
C LEU A 330 -8.21 -22.65 8.81
N TRP A 331 -7.50 -21.63 9.26
CA TRP A 331 -7.26 -20.39 8.51
C TRP A 331 -5.76 -20.21 8.30
N PRO A 332 -5.20 -20.73 7.19
CA PRO A 332 -3.80 -20.55 6.88
C PRO A 332 -3.49 -19.10 6.49
N GLN A 333 -2.23 -18.71 6.69
CA GLN A 333 -1.73 -17.44 6.20
C GLN A 333 -1.71 -17.45 4.67
N TRP A 334 -1.96 -16.28 4.08
CA TRP A 334 -1.87 -16.11 2.64
C TRP A 334 -0.41 -16.33 2.20
N PHE A 335 -0.22 -16.99 1.05
CA PHE A 335 1.09 -17.18 0.46
C PHE A 335 1.10 -16.66 -0.98
N SER A 336 2.28 -16.28 -1.48
CA SER A 336 2.45 -15.94 -2.89
C SER A 336 2.64 -17.19 -3.72
N ARG A 337 1.85 -17.34 -4.80
CA ARG A 337 2.03 -18.42 -5.79
C ARG A 337 3.40 -18.37 -6.48
N ASN A 338 4.03 -17.19 -6.51
CA ASN A 338 5.34 -16.97 -7.12
C ASN A 338 6.51 -17.14 -6.15
N GLY A 339 6.25 -17.37 -4.85
CA GLY A 339 7.30 -17.49 -3.83
C GLY A 339 8.17 -16.23 -3.66
N ASN A 340 7.66 -15.07 -4.07
CA ASN A 340 8.36 -13.78 -4.06
C ASN A 340 8.08 -12.94 -2.81
N LEU A 341 7.70 -13.58 -1.72
CA LEU A 341 7.60 -12.94 -0.41
C LEU A 341 8.97 -12.87 0.24
N SER A 342 9.18 -11.84 1.05
CA SER A 342 10.32 -11.76 1.95
C SER A 342 9.88 -11.15 3.27
N MET A 343 10.56 -11.52 4.35
CA MET A 343 10.43 -10.86 5.64
C MET A 343 11.78 -10.74 6.30
N PHE A 344 11.88 -9.85 7.28
CA PHE A 344 12.97 -9.88 8.24
C PHE A 344 12.64 -10.87 9.36
N ASP A 345 13.54 -11.81 9.62
CA ASP A 345 13.47 -12.76 10.72
C ASP A 345 14.74 -12.62 11.59
N PRO A 346 14.61 -12.13 12.84
CA PRO A 346 15.75 -11.96 13.74
C PRO A 346 16.57 -13.23 13.99
N ALA A 347 15.99 -14.42 13.81
CA ALA A 347 16.71 -15.69 14.01
C ALA A 347 17.84 -15.91 12.97
N PHE A 348 17.76 -15.25 11.82
CA PHE A 348 18.74 -15.35 10.73
C PHE A 348 19.58 -14.08 10.60
N TYR A 349 19.47 -13.16 11.56
CA TYR A 349 20.29 -11.97 11.63
C TYR A 349 21.58 -12.25 12.41
N ASP A 350 22.73 -11.94 11.79
CA ASP A 350 24.04 -11.98 12.42
C ASP A 350 24.60 -10.56 12.61
N SER A 351 24.75 -10.13 13.86
CA SER A 351 25.28 -8.80 14.18
C SER A 351 26.72 -8.59 13.69
N ASN A 352 27.51 -9.65 13.53
CA ASN A 352 28.87 -9.57 12.98
C ASN A 352 28.88 -9.29 11.48
N ASN A 353 27.79 -9.63 10.78
CA ASN A 353 27.62 -9.44 9.35
C ASN A 353 26.71 -8.24 9.02
N ALA A 354 26.41 -7.39 10.00
CA ALA A 354 25.58 -6.21 9.82
C ALA A 354 26.27 -5.17 8.93
N ARG A 355 25.49 -4.58 7.99
CA ARG A 355 25.91 -3.37 7.28
C ARG A 355 26.13 -2.24 8.28
N ARG A 356 27.27 -1.55 8.17
CA ARG A 356 27.61 -0.41 9.03
C ARG A 356 27.36 0.89 8.30
N VAL A 357 27.00 1.93 9.04
CA VAL A 357 26.87 3.30 8.53
C VAL A 357 27.92 4.15 9.23
N ASP A 358 28.61 4.99 8.47
CA ASP A 358 29.50 6.01 9.02
C ASP A 358 28.66 6.99 9.86
N PRO A 359 28.88 7.09 11.18
CA PRO A 359 28.07 7.95 12.04
C PRO A 359 28.30 9.45 11.78
N ALA A 360 29.44 9.82 11.19
CA ALA A 360 29.77 11.22 10.89
C ALA A 360 29.26 11.63 9.50
N ALA A 361 29.46 10.76 8.51
CA ALA A 361 29.14 11.07 7.12
C ALA A 361 27.79 10.51 6.64
N GLY A 362 27.20 9.56 7.37
CA GLY A 362 25.93 8.91 7.02
C GLY A 362 26.01 7.91 5.87
N PHE A 363 27.20 7.60 5.37
CA PHE A 363 27.39 6.67 4.25
C PHE A 363 27.37 5.21 4.72
N VAL A 364 26.78 4.33 3.90
CA VAL A 364 26.89 2.87 4.11
C VAL A 364 28.32 2.45 3.82
N LEU A 365 28.97 1.87 4.82
CA LEU A 365 30.35 1.38 4.70
C LEU A 365 30.40 0.05 3.95
N PRO A 366 31.49 -0.23 3.20
CA PRO A 366 31.72 -1.53 2.59
C PRO A 366 31.74 -2.68 3.62
N GLY A 367 31.39 -3.89 3.19
CA GLY A 367 31.29 -5.09 4.04
C GLY A 367 29.90 -5.28 4.68
N GLY A 368 29.64 -6.47 5.21
CA GLY A 368 28.32 -6.89 5.69
C GLY A 368 27.41 -7.40 4.56
N ASP A 369 26.41 -8.21 4.93
CA ASP A 369 25.43 -8.77 3.99
C ASP A 369 24.22 -7.84 3.84
N PRO A 370 23.90 -7.37 2.61
CA PRO A 370 22.70 -6.55 2.38
C PRO A 370 21.38 -7.29 2.64
N TYR A 371 21.38 -8.62 2.70
CA TYR A 371 20.21 -9.46 2.98
C TYR A 371 20.26 -10.11 4.36
N ASN A 372 21.10 -9.59 5.27
CA ASN A 372 21.25 -10.13 6.63
C ASN A 372 19.91 -10.14 7.38
N GLY A 373 19.46 -11.31 7.85
CA GLY A 373 18.15 -11.51 8.48
C GLY A 373 16.96 -11.51 7.52
N ILE A 374 17.15 -11.37 6.21
CA ILE A 374 16.05 -11.49 5.23
C ILE A 374 15.83 -12.96 4.88
N VAL A 375 14.58 -13.41 4.94
CA VAL A 375 14.20 -14.78 4.64
C VAL A 375 13.14 -14.86 3.53
N LEU A 376 13.24 -15.91 2.73
CA LEU A 376 12.30 -16.26 1.66
C LEU A 376 11.55 -17.55 2.03
N PRO A 377 10.30 -17.74 1.55
CA PRO A 377 9.56 -18.97 1.79
C PRO A 377 10.19 -20.17 1.08
N GLY A 378 9.97 -21.36 1.63
CA GLY A 378 10.40 -22.64 1.05
C GLY A 378 11.78 -23.11 1.53
N SER A 379 12.19 -24.28 1.01
CA SER A 379 13.49 -24.90 1.29
C SER A 379 14.54 -24.47 0.26
N PRO A 380 15.84 -24.50 0.60
CA PRO A 380 16.91 -24.37 -0.40
C PRO A 380 16.75 -25.43 -1.50
N GLY A 381 17.09 -25.11 -2.75
CA GLY A 381 17.18 -26.17 -3.77
C GLY A 381 16.97 -25.78 -5.23
N SER A 382 16.78 -24.50 -5.60
CA SER A 382 16.56 -24.15 -7.01
C SER A 382 17.77 -23.58 -7.74
N GLY A 383 18.87 -23.28 -7.04
CA GLY A 383 20.03 -22.61 -7.64
C GLY A 383 19.72 -21.14 -7.97
N GLY A 384 20.58 -20.23 -7.53
CA GLY A 384 20.43 -18.79 -7.73
C GLY A 384 20.90 -18.01 -6.50
N ASP A 385 21.18 -16.71 -6.70
CA ASP A 385 21.85 -15.86 -5.70
C ASP A 385 21.08 -15.72 -4.37
N PHE A 386 19.76 -15.99 -4.38
CA PHE A 386 18.88 -15.87 -3.22
C PHE A 386 18.54 -17.18 -2.52
N ASP A 387 19.07 -18.33 -2.98
CA ASP A 387 18.71 -19.63 -2.40
C ASP A 387 19.13 -19.75 -0.92
N ARG A 388 20.24 -19.08 -0.55
CA ARG A 388 20.71 -18.96 0.83
C ARG A 388 19.75 -18.28 1.80
N LEU A 389 18.73 -17.57 1.29
CA LEU A 389 17.71 -16.90 2.10
C LEU A 389 16.52 -17.82 2.41
N ARG A 390 16.50 -19.04 1.85
CA ARG A 390 15.45 -20.04 2.11
C ARG A 390 15.85 -20.92 3.29
N HIS A 391 15.02 -20.95 4.32
CA HIS A 391 15.30 -21.70 5.55
C HIS A 391 14.20 -22.73 5.89
N GLY A 392 13.48 -23.21 4.88
CA GLY A 392 12.36 -24.14 5.08
C GLY A 392 11.11 -23.46 5.64
N GLN A 393 11.01 -22.13 5.55
CA GLN A 393 9.89 -21.38 6.11
C GLN A 393 8.58 -21.66 5.35
N PRO A 394 7.41 -21.60 6.03
CA PRO A 394 6.11 -21.76 5.38
C PRO A 394 5.91 -20.76 4.23
N GLY A 395 5.06 -21.11 3.26
CA GLY A 395 4.77 -20.26 2.09
C GLY A 395 4.28 -18.85 2.43
N GLY A 396 3.50 -18.71 3.52
CA GLY A 396 3.02 -17.43 4.03
C GLY A 396 3.93 -16.79 5.09
N LEU A 397 5.15 -17.33 5.27
CA LEU A 397 6.15 -16.87 6.24
C LEU A 397 5.66 -16.82 7.71
N ALA A 398 4.59 -17.53 8.01
CA ALA A 398 4.02 -17.64 9.34
C ALA A 398 3.38 -19.02 9.52
N ARG A 399 3.36 -19.49 10.77
CA ARG A 399 2.85 -20.81 11.13
C ARG A 399 1.33 -20.85 10.96
N THR A 400 0.82 -21.90 10.30
CA THR A 400 -0.61 -22.24 10.34
C THR A 400 -0.94 -22.98 11.63
N HIS A 401 -1.91 -22.48 12.39
CA HIS A 401 -2.45 -23.17 13.56
C HIS A 401 -3.49 -24.20 13.11
N LYS A 402 -3.16 -25.49 13.25
CA LYS A 402 -4.01 -26.59 12.79
C LYS A 402 -4.93 -27.14 13.89
N ASP A 403 -4.63 -26.90 15.16
CA ASP A 403 -5.32 -27.51 16.30
C ASP A 403 -6.35 -26.56 16.95
N MET A 404 -7.12 -25.85 16.13
CA MET A 404 -8.01 -24.77 16.60
C MET A 404 -9.44 -25.27 16.85
N PHE A 405 -9.59 -26.14 17.85
CA PHE A 405 -10.90 -26.59 18.34
C PHE A 405 -11.49 -25.61 19.34
N GLN A 406 -12.78 -25.31 19.19
CA GLN A 406 -13.52 -24.33 20.00
C GLN A 406 -14.77 -25.02 20.56
N PRO A 407 -14.66 -25.74 21.69
CA PRO A 407 -15.82 -26.33 22.36
C PRO A 407 -16.72 -25.24 22.95
N ARG A 408 -18.03 -25.51 23.00
CA ARG A 408 -19.05 -24.62 23.56
C ARG A 408 -19.99 -25.44 24.43
N LEU A 409 -20.29 -24.92 25.61
CA LEU A 409 -21.26 -25.50 26.53
C LEU A 409 -22.12 -24.39 27.14
N GLY A 410 -23.42 -24.58 27.12
CA GLY A 410 -24.41 -23.70 27.73
C GLY A 410 -25.48 -24.52 28.45
N LEU A 411 -26.00 -23.97 29.54
CA LEU A 411 -27.09 -24.55 30.32
C LEU A 411 -28.11 -23.44 30.62
N ALA A 412 -29.37 -23.70 30.34
CA ALA A 412 -30.48 -22.86 30.77
C ALA A 412 -31.45 -23.68 31.64
N TYR A 413 -31.90 -23.09 32.74
CA TYR A 413 -32.85 -23.68 33.67
C TYR A 413 -34.02 -22.74 33.96
N ALA A 414 -35.25 -23.21 33.78
CA ALA A 414 -36.45 -22.48 34.14
C ALA A 414 -36.87 -22.78 35.59
N ILE A 415 -36.94 -21.73 36.44
CA ILE A 415 -37.27 -21.87 37.87
C ILE A 415 -38.76 -22.20 38.05
N THR A 416 -39.63 -21.50 37.32
CA THR A 416 -41.07 -21.77 37.23
C THR A 416 -41.46 -22.17 35.81
N PRO A 417 -42.53 -22.97 35.62
CA PRO A 417 -43.02 -23.39 34.31
C PRO A 417 -43.30 -22.23 33.35
#